data_AF-A0A662V5H0-F1
#
_entry.id   AF-A0A662V5H0-F1
#
_cell.length_a   1.000
_cell.length_b   1.000
_cell.length_c   1.000
_cell.angle_alpha   90.00
_cell.angle_beta   90.00
_cell.angle_gamma   90.00
#
_symmetry.space_group_name_H-M   'P 1'
#
loop_
_entity.id
_entity.type
_entity.pdbx_description
1 polymer ?
#
loop_
_entity_poly.entity_id
_entity_poly.type
_entity_poly.pdbx_seq_one_letter_code
_entity_poly.pdbx_strand_id
1 'polypeptide(L)'
;VLAGSEEAHILVHKNRTTLTKEVVARLAREGRKFGIGLCLVSQRPKNVDDNVLSQTNNKIILKLVEPGDQRYVQAASETLSDELLELLPSLNVGEAVVLGMMTPIPALIKIDKAEGKIEGSDVKAYEEWARWRRRVGEEFYEGLGV
;
A
#
# COMPACT_ATOMS: atom_id res chain seq x y z
N VAL A 1 16.30 -13.23 -4.84
CA VAL A 1 16.13 -12.19 -3.79
C VAL A 1 14.78 -11.52 -3.98
N LEU A 2 14.06 -11.16 -2.92
CA LEU A 2 12.79 -10.41 -3.01
C LEU A 2 13.01 -9.02 -2.38
N ALA A 3 12.84 -7.96 -3.17
CA ALA A 3 12.88 -6.59 -2.68
C ALA A 3 11.46 -6.13 -2.32
N GLY A 4 11.27 -5.65 -1.09
CA GLY A 4 9.98 -5.17 -0.59
C GLY A 4 9.97 -3.65 -0.39
N SER A 5 8.88 -2.99 -0.77
CA SER A 5 8.64 -1.57 -0.46
C SER A 5 7.27 -1.43 0.21
N GLU A 6 7.29 -0.99 1.46
CA GLU A 6 6.11 -0.38 2.09
C GLU A 6 5.89 1.02 1.51
N GLU A 7 4.67 1.53 1.60
CA GLU A 7 4.31 2.87 1.16
C GLU A 7 4.70 3.17 -0.30
N ALA A 8 4.49 2.20 -1.20
CA ALA A 8 4.93 2.29 -2.59
C ALA A 8 4.36 3.51 -3.34
N HIS A 9 3.22 4.04 -2.90
CA HIS A 9 2.64 5.27 -3.47
C HIS A 9 3.47 6.53 -3.20
N ILE A 10 4.34 6.53 -2.18
CA ILE A 10 5.28 7.62 -1.91
C ILE A 10 6.52 7.47 -2.79
N LEU A 11 7.08 6.25 -2.82
CA LEU A 11 8.36 5.97 -3.45
C LEU A 11 8.27 5.84 -4.97
N VAL A 12 7.11 5.45 -5.51
CA VAL A 12 6.89 5.18 -6.93
C VAL A 12 5.64 5.93 -7.40
N HIS A 13 5.54 7.20 -7.02
CA HIS A 13 4.36 8.00 -7.30
C HIS A 13 4.17 8.26 -8.82
N LYS A 14 2.93 8.21 -9.31
CA LYS A 14 2.59 8.45 -10.72
C LYS A 14 3.03 9.83 -11.21
N ASN A 15 2.66 10.88 -10.47
CA ASN A 15 2.88 12.28 -10.88
C ASN A 15 4.14 12.94 -10.27
N ARG A 16 4.99 12.20 -9.56
CA ARG A 16 6.22 12.76 -8.98
C ARG A 16 7.41 11.95 -9.44
N THR A 17 8.49 12.65 -9.77
CA THR A 17 9.79 12.02 -10.00
C THR A 17 10.45 11.79 -8.65
N THR A 18 10.80 10.54 -8.37
CA THR A 18 11.58 10.14 -7.20
C THR A 18 12.83 9.42 -7.68
N LEU A 19 13.87 9.38 -6.84
CA LEU A 19 15.09 8.62 -7.14
C LEU A 19 14.81 7.12 -7.31
N THR A 20 13.83 6.59 -6.58
CA THR A 20 13.49 5.17 -6.54
C THR A 20 12.63 4.72 -7.72
N LYS A 21 11.85 5.64 -8.32
CA LYS A 21 10.87 5.31 -9.37
C LYS A 21 11.49 4.61 -10.57
N GLU A 22 12.59 5.14 -11.09
CA GLU A 22 13.27 4.56 -12.25
C GLU A 22 13.83 3.17 -11.95
N VAL A 23 14.45 3.01 -10.78
CA VAL A 23 15.01 1.72 -10.34
C VAL A 23 13.90 0.67 -10.18
N VAL A 24 12.80 1.02 -9.52
CA VAL A 24 11.67 0.11 -9.33
C VAL A 24 11.01 -0.25 -10.65
N ALA A 25 10.84 0.71 -11.57
CA ALA A 25 10.30 0.44 -12.90
C ALA A 25 11.20 -0.52 -13.69
N ARG A 26 12.53 -0.35 -13.61
CA ARG A 26 13.48 -1.29 -14.22
C ARG A 26 13.40 -2.68 -13.59
N LEU A 27 13.35 -2.76 -12.26
CA LEU A 27 13.17 -4.04 -11.55
C LEU A 27 11.87 -4.74 -11.91
N ALA A 28 10.77 -4.00 -12.07
CA ALA A 28 9.48 -4.57 -12.45
C ALA A 28 9.52 -5.18 -13.88
N ARG A 29 10.24 -4.55 -14.82
CA ARG A 29 10.38 -5.02 -16.21
C ARG A 29 11.41 -6.14 -16.39
N GLU A 30 12.53 -6.05 -15.68
CA GLU A 30 13.71 -6.89 -15.93
C GLU A 30 14.05 -7.85 -14.79
N GLY A 31 13.53 -7.63 -13.58
CA GLY A 31 13.93 -8.37 -12.38
C GLY A 31 13.81 -9.88 -12.52
N ARG A 32 12.78 -10.35 -13.24
CA ARG A 32 12.57 -11.78 -13.55
C ARG A 32 13.77 -12.40 -14.27
N LYS A 33 14.44 -11.66 -15.17
CA LYS A 33 15.61 -12.16 -15.91
C LYS A 33 16.80 -12.45 -14.99
N PHE A 34 16.84 -11.80 -13.83
CA PHE A 34 17.93 -11.86 -12.86
C PHE A 34 17.55 -12.60 -11.56
N GLY A 35 16.37 -13.22 -11.50
CA GLY A 35 15.88 -13.89 -10.28
C GLY A 35 15.61 -12.92 -9.11
N ILE A 36 15.31 -11.65 -9.41
CA ILE A 36 14.93 -10.62 -8.45
C ILE A 36 13.42 -10.44 -8.51
N GLY A 37 12.74 -10.72 -7.40
CA GLY A 37 11.33 -10.40 -7.20
C GLY A 37 11.16 -9.00 -6.62
N LEU A 38 10.00 -8.42 -6.88
CA LEU A 38 9.57 -7.14 -6.31
C LEU A 38 8.22 -7.33 -5.61
N CYS A 39 8.11 -6.84 -4.38
CA CYS A 39 6.88 -6.77 -3.60
C CYS A 39 6.57 -5.31 -3.26
N LEU A 40 5.44 -4.80 -3.72
CA LEU A 40 4.99 -3.43 -3.47
C LEU A 40 3.73 -3.45 -2.62
N VAL A 41 3.75 -2.71 -1.51
CA VAL A 41 2.61 -2.58 -0.61
C VAL A 41 2.15 -1.12 -0.62
N SER A 42 0.85 -0.90 -0.83
CA SER A 42 0.26 0.44 -0.86
C SER A 42 -1.23 0.39 -0.49
N GLN A 43 -1.66 1.39 0.26
CA GLN A 43 -3.04 1.73 0.61
C GLN A 43 -3.71 2.67 -0.41
N ARG A 44 -2.95 3.24 -1.35
CA ARG A 44 -3.45 4.14 -2.42
C ARG A 44 -2.91 3.68 -3.77
N PRO A 45 -3.44 2.58 -4.34
CA PRO A 45 -2.95 2.04 -5.59
C PRO A 45 -3.01 3.06 -6.74
N LYS A 46 -4.01 3.95 -6.81
CA LYS A 46 -4.11 4.98 -7.87
C LYS A 46 -2.96 5.98 -7.94
N ASN A 47 -2.21 6.09 -6.85
CA ASN A 47 -1.05 6.99 -6.77
C ASN A 47 0.25 6.30 -7.18
N VAL A 48 0.28 4.98 -7.33
CA VAL A 48 1.44 4.21 -7.80
C VAL A 48 1.55 4.34 -9.31
N ASP A 49 2.76 4.46 -9.86
CA ASP A 49 2.99 4.55 -11.31
C ASP A 49 2.33 3.40 -12.11
N ASP A 50 1.63 3.74 -13.19
CA ASP A 50 0.87 2.77 -14.01
C ASP A 50 1.78 1.69 -14.61
N ASN A 51 2.99 2.07 -15.05
CA ASN A 51 3.94 1.13 -15.66
C ASN A 51 4.50 0.18 -14.61
N VAL A 52 4.60 0.60 -13.36
CA VAL A 52 5.07 -0.31 -12.30
C VAL A 52 3.95 -1.24 -11.87
N LEU A 53 2.74 -0.71 -11.64
CA LEU A 53 1.61 -1.51 -11.19
C LEU A 53 1.19 -2.55 -12.24
N SER A 54 1.17 -2.20 -13.52
CA SER A 54 0.81 -3.13 -14.61
C SER A 54 1.80 -4.30 -14.78
N GLN A 55 3.06 -4.13 -14.34
CA GLN A 55 4.08 -5.19 -14.40
C GLN A 55 4.02 -6.14 -13.18
N THR A 56 3.10 -5.89 -12.23
CA THR A 56 2.87 -6.79 -11.11
C THR A 56 1.98 -7.96 -11.54
N ASN A 57 2.59 -9.10 -11.82
CA ASN A 57 1.86 -10.30 -12.27
C ASN A 57 0.95 -10.88 -11.19
N ASN A 58 1.36 -10.79 -9.92
CA ASN A 58 0.60 -11.28 -8.78
C ASN A 58 0.04 -10.10 -7.99
N LYS A 59 -1.23 -10.16 -7.61
CA LYS A 59 -1.89 -9.13 -6.81
C LYS A 59 -2.65 -9.76 -5.65
N ILE A 60 -2.40 -9.24 -4.44
CA ILE A 60 -3.17 -9.55 -3.24
C ILE A 60 -3.92 -8.26 -2.90
N ILE A 61 -5.22 -8.24 -3.15
CA ILE A 61 -6.07 -7.06 -3.03
C ILE A 61 -6.93 -7.24 -1.78
N LEU A 62 -6.63 -6.48 -0.74
CA LEU A 62 -7.45 -6.41 0.47
C LEU A 62 -8.63 -5.45 0.25
N LYS A 63 -9.43 -5.23 1.29
CA LYS A 63 -10.57 -4.32 1.29
C LYS A 63 -10.23 -2.97 0.62
N LEU A 64 -10.96 -2.65 -0.44
CA LEU A 64 -10.79 -1.41 -1.21
C LEU A 64 -12.15 -0.76 -1.44
N VAL A 65 -12.40 0.36 -0.76
CA VAL A 65 -13.72 1.02 -0.73
C VAL A 65 -13.81 2.13 -1.77
N GLU A 66 -12.70 2.80 -2.08
CA GLU A 66 -12.71 3.96 -2.96
C GLU A 66 -12.85 3.54 -4.44
N PRO A 67 -13.87 4.05 -5.17
CA PRO A 67 -14.09 3.63 -6.55
C PRO A 67 -12.92 3.95 -7.51
N GLY A 68 -12.19 5.03 -7.25
CA GLY A 68 -11.00 5.40 -8.03
C GLY A 68 -9.90 4.34 -7.94
N ASP A 69 -9.57 3.92 -6.72
CA ASP A 69 -8.60 2.86 -6.44
C ASP A 69 -9.07 1.52 -7.02
N GLN A 70 -10.35 1.17 -6.91
CA GLN A 70 -10.91 -0.04 -7.52
C GLN A 70 -10.68 -0.08 -9.03
N ARG A 71 -11.12 0.97 -9.74
CA ARG A 71 -10.93 1.07 -11.20
C ARG A 71 -9.47 1.04 -11.60
N TYR A 72 -8.60 1.61 -10.78
CA TYR A 72 -7.16 1.63 -11.05
C TYR A 72 -6.54 0.23 -10.94
N VAL A 73 -6.89 -0.52 -9.89
CA VAL A 73 -6.44 -1.91 -9.72
C VAL A 73 -7.00 -2.81 -10.82
N GLN A 74 -8.25 -2.58 -11.24
CA GLN A 74 -8.87 -3.27 -12.37
C GLN A 74 -8.13 -2.99 -13.68
N ALA A 75 -7.87 -1.72 -14.01
CA ALA A 75 -7.13 -1.36 -15.21
C ALA A 75 -5.70 -1.93 -15.23
N ALA A 76 -5.08 -2.10 -14.07
CA ALA A 76 -3.76 -2.70 -13.92
C ALA A 76 -3.78 -4.24 -13.83
N SER A 77 -4.95 -4.89 -13.90
CA SER A 77 -5.11 -6.34 -13.70
C SER A 77 -5.98 -6.97 -14.77
N GLU A 78 -5.37 -7.72 -15.69
CA GLU A 78 -6.06 -8.41 -16.79
C GLU A 78 -7.11 -9.44 -16.30
N THR A 79 -6.92 -10.00 -15.10
CA THR A 79 -7.75 -11.09 -14.57
C THR A 79 -8.78 -10.65 -13.53
N LEU A 80 -8.92 -9.34 -13.26
CA LEU A 80 -9.89 -8.85 -12.27
C LEU A 80 -11.23 -8.55 -12.95
N SER A 81 -12.22 -9.41 -12.72
CA SER A 81 -13.58 -9.23 -13.26
C SER A 81 -14.36 -8.15 -12.48
N ASP A 82 -15.42 -7.62 -13.09
CA ASP A 82 -16.31 -6.66 -12.44
C ASP A 82 -16.96 -7.24 -11.18
N GLU A 83 -17.34 -8.52 -11.19
CA GLU A 83 -17.94 -9.18 -10.03
C GLU A 83 -16.97 -9.26 -8.85
N LEU A 84 -15.69 -9.57 -9.10
CA LEU A 84 -14.67 -9.58 -8.05
C LEU A 84 -14.38 -8.16 -7.53
N LEU A 85 -14.48 -7.16 -8.41
CA LEU A 85 -14.31 -5.75 -8.04
C LEU A 85 -15.39 -5.29 -7.06
N GLU A 86 -16.65 -5.68 -7.31
CA GLU A 86 -17.81 -5.38 -6.45
C GLU A 86 -17.70 -6.01 -5.06
N LEU A 87 -16.92 -7.08 -4.91
CA LEU A 87 -16.67 -7.71 -3.60
C LEU A 87 -15.65 -6.95 -2.74
N LEU A 88 -14.76 -6.16 -3.35
CA LEU A 88 -13.65 -5.51 -2.63
C LEU A 88 -14.09 -4.62 -1.45
N PRO A 89 -15.18 -3.83 -1.52
CA PRO A 89 -15.67 -3.05 -0.38
C PRO A 89 -16.17 -3.92 0.79
N SER A 90 -16.66 -5.11 0.49
CA SER A 90 -17.32 -6.02 1.44
C SER A 90 -16.33 -6.89 2.22
N LEU A 91 -15.06 -6.94 1.79
CA LEU A 91 -14.01 -7.68 2.48
C LEU A 91 -13.84 -7.21 3.93
N ASN A 92 -13.65 -8.17 4.82
CA ASN A 92 -13.26 -7.95 6.21
C ASN A 92 -11.73 -7.86 6.36
N VAL A 93 -11.28 -7.45 7.55
CA VAL A 93 -9.86 -7.45 7.89
C VAL A 93 -9.30 -8.87 7.74
N GLY A 94 -8.22 -8.99 6.99
CA GLY A 94 -7.56 -10.27 6.67
C GLY A 94 -8.22 -11.04 5.52
N GLU A 95 -9.28 -10.55 4.89
CA GLU A 95 -9.78 -11.13 3.63
C GLU A 95 -9.14 -10.43 2.43
N ALA A 96 -8.87 -11.20 1.38
CA ALA A 96 -8.25 -10.68 0.16
C ALA A 96 -8.69 -11.44 -1.09
N VAL A 97 -8.74 -10.72 -2.21
CA VAL A 97 -8.79 -11.29 -3.55
C VAL A 97 -7.37 -11.47 -4.06
N VAL A 98 -7.03 -12.69 -4.45
CA VAL A 98 -5.69 -13.12 -4.88
C VAL A 98 -5.76 -13.46 -6.37
N LEU A 99 -4.90 -12.79 -7.15
CA LEU A 99 -4.87 -12.86 -8.61
C LEU A 99 -3.45 -13.10 -9.12
N GLY A 100 -3.35 -13.64 -10.33
CA GLY A 100 -2.08 -13.82 -11.04
C GLY A 100 -1.56 -15.24 -10.98
N MET A 101 -0.29 -15.43 -11.30
CA MET A 101 0.33 -16.76 -11.44
C MET A 101 0.49 -17.53 -10.12
N MET A 102 0.24 -16.89 -8.97
CA MET A 102 0.24 -17.56 -7.67
C MET A 102 -1.00 -18.43 -7.42
N THR A 103 -2.07 -18.24 -8.20
CA THR A 103 -3.28 -19.07 -8.13
C THR A 103 -3.74 -19.46 -9.55
N PRO A 104 -4.25 -20.68 -9.76
CA PRO A 104 -4.74 -21.09 -11.08
C PRO A 104 -6.00 -20.34 -11.51
N ILE A 105 -6.78 -19.85 -10.54
CA ILE A 105 -7.97 -19.01 -10.72
C ILE A 105 -7.94 -17.90 -9.66
N PRO A 106 -8.61 -16.75 -9.91
CA PRO A 106 -8.88 -15.77 -8.86
C PRO A 106 -9.49 -16.42 -7.61
N ALA A 107 -8.94 -16.12 -6.44
CA ALA A 107 -9.37 -16.73 -5.19
C ALA A 107 -9.67 -15.68 -4.13
N LEU A 108 -10.82 -15.81 -3.48
CA LEU A 108 -11.12 -15.10 -2.24
C LEU A 108 -10.58 -15.92 -1.06
N ILE A 109 -9.65 -15.34 -0.30
CA ILE A 109 -8.97 -16.03 0.79
C ILE A 109 -9.09 -15.29 2.12
N LYS A 110 -8.88 -16.02 3.22
CA LYS A 110 -8.58 -15.48 4.53
C LYS A 110 -7.09 -15.64 4.80
N ILE A 111 -6.40 -14.52 5.03
CA ILE A 111 -4.99 -14.46 5.37
C ILE A 111 -4.84 -14.77 6.85
N ASP A 112 -3.93 -15.69 7.17
CA ASP A 112 -3.59 -16.04 8.54
C ASP A 112 -2.98 -14.85 9.29
N LYS A 113 -3.32 -14.74 10.57
CA LYS A 113 -2.79 -13.68 11.42
C LYS A 113 -1.33 -13.98 11.76
N ALA A 114 -0.43 -13.05 11.45
CA ALA A 114 0.98 -13.16 11.81
C ALA A 114 1.15 -13.20 13.36
N GLU A 115 1.91 -14.18 13.85
CA GLU A 115 2.12 -14.41 15.29
C GLU A 115 3.03 -13.36 15.97
N GLY A 116 3.84 -12.64 15.19
CA GLY A 116 4.87 -11.73 15.70
C GLY A 116 4.69 -10.27 15.27
N LYS A 117 3.47 -9.73 15.31
CA LYS A 117 3.20 -8.36 14.87
C LYS A 117 4.12 -7.37 15.60
N ILE A 118 5.08 -6.79 14.88
CA ILE A 118 5.84 -5.63 15.34
C ILE A 118 4.82 -4.49 15.35
N GLU A 119 4.27 -4.16 16.51
CA GLU A 119 3.44 -2.96 16.65
C GLU A 119 4.33 -1.74 16.35
N GLY A 120 4.20 -1.20 15.14
CA GLY A 120 4.42 0.22 14.92
C GLY A 120 3.30 0.95 15.65
N SER A 121 3.49 1.19 16.95
CA SER A 121 2.52 1.96 17.72
C SER A 121 2.50 3.37 17.15
N ASP A 122 1.35 3.81 16.64
CA ASP A 122 1.12 5.23 16.38
C ASP A 122 1.56 6.01 17.62
N VAL A 123 2.35 7.05 17.40
CA VAL A 123 2.75 7.94 18.48
C VAL A 123 1.47 8.45 19.12
N LYS A 124 1.30 8.22 20.42
CA LYS A 124 0.12 8.69 21.14
C LYS A 124 0.15 10.22 21.17
N ALA A 125 -0.49 10.83 20.18
CA ALA A 125 -0.42 12.27 19.93
C ALA A 125 -0.81 13.09 21.15
N TYR A 126 -1.79 12.62 21.93
CA TYR A 126 -2.16 13.24 23.21
C TYR A 126 -1.01 13.23 24.22
N GLU A 127 -0.29 12.11 24.37
CA GLU A 127 0.81 12.01 25.33
C GLU A 127 1.99 12.91 24.93
N GLU A 128 2.33 12.95 23.63
CA GLU A 128 3.37 13.84 23.13
C GLU A 128 2.96 15.32 23.23
N TRP A 129 1.70 15.65 22.91
CA TRP A 129 1.16 17.00 23.06
C TRP A 129 1.18 17.46 24.53
N ALA A 130 0.77 16.59 25.46
CA ALA A 130 0.82 16.87 26.89
C ALA A 130 2.26 17.00 27.41
N ARG A 131 3.22 16.25 26.84
CA ARG A 131 4.66 16.39 27.14
C ARG A 131 5.21 17.71 26.61
N TRP A 132 4.81 18.12 25.41
CA TRP A 132 5.19 19.40 24.83
C TRP A 132 4.61 20.56 25.65
N ARG A 133 3.31 20.55 25.97
CA ARG A 133 2.64 21.58 26.78
C ARG A 133 3.32 21.80 28.13
N ARG A 134 3.75 20.72 28.80
CA ARG A 134 4.52 20.81 30.06
C ARG A 134 5.91 21.43 29.89
N ARG A 135 6.49 21.35 28.69
CA ARG A 135 7.84 21.86 28.39
C ARG A 135 7.85 23.35 28.01
N VAL A 136 6.80 23.84 27.36
CA VAL A 136 6.75 25.24 26.87
C VAL A 136 6.19 26.22 27.90
N GLY A 137 5.61 25.74 29.01
CA GLY A 137 5.06 26.58 30.08
C GLY A 137 3.81 27.38 29.66
N GLU A 138 3.12 27.99 30.61
CA GLU A 138 1.94 28.83 30.34
C GLU A 138 2.29 30.14 29.60
N GLU A 139 3.53 30.64 29.77
CA GLU A 139 4.04 31.87 29.14
C GLU A 139 3.98 31.85 27.60
N PHE A 140 4.12 30.66 26.98
CA PHE A 140 4.01 30.53 25.53
C PHE A 140 2.57 30.76 25.02
N TYR A 141 1.56 30.36 25.81
CA TYR A 141 0.16 30.56 25.46
C TYR A 141 -0.29 32.00 25.74
N GLU A 142 0.20 32.60 26.83
CA GLU A 142 0.02 34.04 27.09
C GLU A 142 0.59 34.91 25.96
N GLY A 143 1.74 34.55 25.40
CA GLY A 143 2.32 35.23 24.23
C GLY A 143 1.55 35.05 22.92
N LEU A 144 0.69 34.03 22.82
CA LEU A 144 -0.18 33.78 21.67
C LEU A 144 -1.60 34.35 21.84
N GLY A 145 -1.94 34.87 23.02
CA GLY A 145 -3.26 35.46 23.30
C GLY A 145 -4.42 34.45 23.34
N VAL A 146 -4.14 33.18 23.66
CA VAL A 146 -5.11 32.09 23.81
C VAL A 146 -5.01 31.42 25.17
#